data_AF-A0A1Y1WWL9-F1
#
_entry.id   AF-A0A1Y1WWL9-F1
#
_cell.length_a   1.000
_cell.length_b   1.000
_cell.length_c   1.000
_cell.angle_alpha   90.00
_cell.angle_beta   90.00
_cell.angle_gamma   90.00
#
_symmetry.space_group_name_H-M   'P 1'
#
loop_
_entity.id
_entity.type
_entity.pdbx_description
1 polymer ?
#
loop_
_entity_poly.entity_id
_entity_poly.type
_entity_poly.pdbx_seq_one_letter_code
_entity_poly.pdbx_strand_id
1 'polypeptide(L)' 'MAWSLVDNYEWENGYETRFGMTYIDFYNDPELTRVPKDSLTFLGEWAQANIQDF' A
#
# COMPACT_ATOMS: atom_id res chain seq x y z
N MET A 1 3.41 -13.05 -1.37
CA MET A 1 3.85 -11.68 -1.03
C MET A 1 3.07 -10.72 -1.90
N ALA A 2 2.38 -9.75 -1.31
CA ALA A 2 1.52 -8.83 -2.05
C ALA A 2 2.34 -7.69 -2.65
N TRP A 3 2.10 -7.38 -3.93
CA TRP A 3 2.60 -6.16 -4.56
C TRP A 3 1.51 -5.10 -4.52
N SER A 4 1.72 -3.95 -3.90
CA SER A 4 2.90 -3.53 -3.13
C SER A 4 2.48 -3.09 -1.72
N LEU A 5 3.46 -2.94 -0.82
CA LEU A 5 3.18 -2.44 0.53
C LEU A 5 2.70 -0.97 0.48
N VAL A 6 3.34 -0.16 -0.38
CA VAL A 6 3.05 1.27 -0.57
C VAL A 6 2.93 1.58 -2.05
N ASP A 7 2.14 2.61 -2.40
CA ASP A 7 2.12 3.13 -3.76
C ASP A 7 3.54 3.52 -4.18
N ASN A 8 3.90 3.27 -5.43
CA ASN A 8 5.23 3.53 -5.97
C ASN A 8 5.14 3.93 -7.45
N TYR A 9 6.30 4.13 -8.09
CA TYR A 9 6.40 4.47 -9.51
C TYR A 9 6.21 3.22 -10.38
N GLU A 10 5.14 3.18 -11.16
CA GLU A 10 4.76 2.04 -12.00
C GLU A 10 5.11 2.25 -13.47
N TRP A 11 6.42 2.27 -13.74
CA TRP A 11 7.01 2.18 -15.08
C TRP A 11 6.42 3.17 -16.09
N GLU A 12 5.75 2.68 -17.13
CA GLU A 12 5.13 3.48 -18.19
C GLU A 12 3.94 4.32 -17.69
N ASN A 13 3.33 3.94 -16.56
CA ASN A 13 2.16 4.61 -15.99
C ASN A 13 2.51 5.65 -14.91
N GLY A 14 3.80 5.82 -14.59
CA GLY A 14 4.22 6.77 -13.56
C GLY A 14 3.54 6.51 -12.21
N TYR A 15 3.00 7.56 -11.58
CA TYR A 15 2.29 7.46 -10.28
C TYR A 15 0.76 7.43 -10.40
N GLU A 16 0.25 7.32 -11.63
CA GLU A 16 -1.19 7.25 -11.87
C GLU A 16 -1.76 5.91 -11.41
N THR A 17 -1.10 4.81 -11.80
CA THR A 17 -1.47 3.45 -11.38
C THR A 17 -0.98 3.16 -9.96
N ARG A 18 -1.87 2.59 -9.15
CA ARG A 18 -1.69 2.48 -7.68
C ARG A 18 -1.97 1.06 -7.18
N PHE A 19 -0.92 0.24 -7.06
CA PHE A 19 -1.02 -1.12 -6.52
C PHE A 19 -0.76 -1.22 -5.01
N GLY A 20 -0.28 -0.15 -4.39
CA GLY A 20 0.08 -0.16 -2.99
C GLY A 20 -1.13 -0.34 -2.09
N MET A 21 -0.97 -1.12 -1.02
CA MET A 21 -1.95 -1.17 0.06
C MET A 21 -1.91 0.07 0.96
N THR A 22 -0.93 0.96 0.75
CA THR A 22 -0.80 2.26 1.42
C THR A 22 -0.77 3.37 0.37
N TYR A 23 -1.65 4.35 0.53
CA TYR A 23 -1.72 5.53 -0.32
C TYR A 23 -0.61 6.54 0.01
N ILE A 24 -0.04 7.17 -1.03
CA ILE A 24 0.90 8.30 -0.92
C ILE A 24 0.52 9.35 -1.96
N ASP A 25 0.30 10.61 -1.58
CA ASP A 25 0.08 11.68 -2.56
C ASP A 25 1.41 12.21 -3.12
N PHE A 26 1.81 11.73 -4.30
CA PHE A 26 3.06 12.14 -4.95
C PHE A 26 3.01 13.54 -5.58
N TYR A 27 1.83 14.14 -5.74
CA TYR A 27 1.67 15.39 -6.49
C TYR A 27 1.47 16.60 -5.58
N ASN A 28 0.78 16.42 -4.44
CA ASN A 28 0.39 17.53 -3.59
C ASN A 28 0.95 17.46 -2.16
N ASP A 29 1.52 16.33 -1.74
CA ASP A 29 2.08 16.17 -0.40
C ASP A 29 3.62 16.04 -0.44
N PRO A 30 4.37 17.11 -0.11
CA PRO A 30 5.83 17.06 -0.10
C PRO A 30 6.40 16.13 1.00
N GLU A 31 5.61 15.83 2.04
CA GLU A 31 6.04 14.96 3.13
C GLU A 31 5.81 13.47 2.81
N LEU A 32 5.10 13.18 1.70
CA LEU A 32 4.77 11.82 1.25
C LEU A 32 4.15 10.98 2.38
N THR A 33 3.10 11.55 2.99
CA THR A 33 2.39 10.91 4.08
C THR A 33 1.80 9.58 3.63
N ARG A 34 2.00 8.54 4.45
CA ARG A 34 1.55 7.18 4.20
C ARG A 34 0.20 6.96 4.85
N VAL A 35 -0.83 6.76 4.04
CA VAL A 35 -2.20 6.54 4.50
C VAL A 35 -2.60 5.08 4.22
N PRO A 36 -2.74 4.23 5.25
CA PRO A 36 -3.20 2.86 5.08
C PRO A 36 -4.53 2.80 4.31
N LYS A 37 -4.63 1.93 3.29
CA LYS A 37 -5.90 1.62 2.60
C LYS A 37 -6.53 0.40 3.27
N ASP A 38 -7.82 0.18 2.99
CA ASP A 38 -8.58 -0.97 3.51
C ASP A 38 -7.92 -2.31 3.20
N SER A 39 -7.24 -2.43 2.05
CA SER A 39 -6.48 -3.62 1.68
C SER A 39 -5.35 -3.95 2.66
N LEU A 40 -4.68 -2.95 3.24
CA LEU A 40 -3.63 -3.18 4.24
C LEU A 40 -4.23 -3.68 5.55
N THR A 41 -5.31 -3.04 5.99
CA THR A 41 -6.05 -3.45 7.19
C THR A 41 -6.56 -4.87 7.06
N PHE A 42 -7.24 -5.17 5.95
CA PHE A 42 -7.73 -6.52 5.66
C PHE A 42 -6.60 -7.56 5.65
N LEU A 43 -5.49 -7.27 4.97
CA LEU A 43 -4.38 -8.22 4.92
C LEU A 43 -3.77 -8.43 6.31
N GLY A 44 -3.68 -7.39 7.14
CA GLY A 44 -3.20 -7.48 8.52
C GLY A 44 -4.11 -8.35 9.40
N GLU A 45 -5.42 -8.11 9.37
CA GLU A 45 -6.41 -8.91 10.10
C GLU A 45 -6.42 -10.37 9.63
N TRP A 46 -6.41 -10.57 8.31
CA TRP A 46 -6.36 -11.90 7.71
C TRP A 46 -5.08 -12.63 8.12
N ALA A 47 -3.93 -11.96 8.10
CA ALA A 47 -2.66 -12.55 8.50
C ALA A 47 -2.67 -12.98 9.96
N GLN A 48 -3.13 -12.12 10.88
CA GLN A 48 -3.24 -12.44 12.31
C GLN A 48 -4.16 -13.63 12.57
N ALA A 49 -5.25 -13.77 11.80
CA ALA A 49 -6.21 -14.85 11.98
C ALA A 49 -5.76 -16.19 11.37
N ASN A 50 -4.90 -16.18 10.34
CA ASN A 50 -4.63 -17.35 9.50
C ASN A 50 -3.17 -17.81 9.49
N ILE A 51 -2.24 -16.99 9.97
CA ILE A 51 -0.83 -17.34 10.05
C ILE A 51 -0.49 -17.59 11.52
N GLN A 52 -0.17 -18.86 11.83
CA GLN A 52 0.39 -19.23 13.14
C GLN A 52 1.78 -18.58 13.24
N ASP A 53 2.11 -18.01 14.41
CA ASP A 53 3.40 -17.36 14.76
C ASP A 53 3.53 -15.83 14.53
N PHE A 54 2.43 -15.05 14.63
CA PHE A 54 2.50 -13.60 14.83
C PHE A 54 2.33 -13.18 16.30
#